data_AF-A0A660VJ36-F1
#
_entry.id   AF-A0A660VJ36-F1
#
_cell.length_a   1.000
_cell.length_b   1.000
_cell.length_c   1.000
_cell.angle_alpha   90.00
_cell.angle_beta   90.00
_cell.angle_gamma   90.00
#
_symmetry.space_group_name_H-M   'P 1'
#
loop_
_entity.id
_entity.type
_entity.pdbx_description
1 polymer ?
#
loop_
_entity_poly.entity_id
_entity_poly.type
_entity_poly.pdbx_seq_one_letter_code
_entity_poly.pdbx_strand_id
1 'polypeptide(L)'
;APAGPLEPPPAAQLARLLDDLRDDDVRWNAGKAMSQLRRYLERSPAREVVAEALTGALDSTDLQQRYFSAQVLMRAELESPPDRLLAVVIDMMADGELEGAPWAMRQIRRNLFTPQTASIDYMIEHADVAEQRLLGLLGHQRQEEARFLAAFVLASTGHPEHTDRLAPVLISHLADNDWPRDAVMSMIGLMALDRERVIWWLRVSSKPDEQFQRSKRLLLYALRHEGVVPKEMNKRDNVVAPGRSNFVGLWRFHSYAGRGK
;
A
#
# COMPACT_ATOMS: atom_id res chain seq x y z
N ALA A 1 31.98 -12.89 9.01
CA ALA A 1 32.41 -11.75 8.18
C ALA A 1 31.23 -11.30 7.33
N PRO A 2 30.95 -9.99 7.18
CA PRO A 2 29.99 -9.57 6.16
C PRO A 2 30.53 -10.05 4.81
N ALA A 3 29.73 -10.82 4.09
CA ALA A 3 30.14 -11.33 2.79
C ALA A 3 30.39 -10.13 1.87
N GLY A 4 31.51 -10.12 1.13
CA GLY A 4 31.92 -9.01 0.27
C GLY A 4 30.93 -8.66 -0.85
N PRO A 5 31.21 -7.61 -1.64
CA PRO A 5 30.38 -7.25 -2.79
C PRO A 5 30.19 -8.45 -3.72
N LEU A 6 28.97 -8.61 -4.24
CA LEU A 6 28.69 -9.67 -5.21
C LEU A 6 29.15 -9.23 -6.59
N GLU A 7 29.85 -10.10 -7.30
CA GLU A 7 30.16 -9.87 -8.71
C GLU A 7 28.86 -9.67 -9.52
N PRO A 8 28.90 -8.86 -10.59
CA PRO A 8 27.77 -8.73 -11.50
C PRO A 8 27.27 -10.10 -11.99
N PRO A 9 25.95 -10.34 -12.05
CA PRO A 9 25.45 -11.59 -12.62
C PRO A 9 25.80 -11.64 -14.11
N PRO A 10 26.31 -12.77 -14.63
CA PRO A 10 26.39 -12.99 -16.07
C PRO A 10 25.00 -12.80 -16.72
N ALA A 11 24.96 -12.24 -17.93
CA ALA A 11 23.69 -11.94 -18.61
C ALA A 11 22.75 -13.16 -18.72
N ALA A 12 23.30 -14.34 -19.01
CA ALA A 12 22.53 -15.59 -19.06
C ALA A 12 21.95 -15.99 -17.70
N GLN A 13 22.66 -15.70 -16.60
CA GLN A 13 22.14 -15.94 -15.26
C GLN A 13 21.01 -14.96 -14.92
N LEU A 14 21.18 -13.67 -15.22
CA LEU A 14 20.13 -12.68 -14.98
C LEU A 14 18.85 -13.01 -15.77
N ALA A 15 18.99 -13.38 -17.04
CA ALA A 15 17.86 -13.81 -17.87
C ALA A 15 17.14 -15.03 -17.28
N ARG A 16 17.89 -16.04 -16.82
CA ARG A 16 17.29 -17.21 -16.15
C ARG A 16 16.57 -16.84 -14.86
N LEU A 17 17.13 -15.95 -14.06
CA LEU A 17 16.48 -15.50 -12.82
C LEU A 17 15.18 -14.75 -13.09
N LEU A 18 15.11 -13.96 -14.16
CA LEU A 18 13.87 -13.31 -14.56
C LEU A 18 12.85 -14.32 -15.06
N ASP A 19 13.27 -15.31 -15.84
CA ASP A 19 12.40 -16.39 -16.31
C ASP A 19 11.85 -17.23 -15.15
N ASP A 20 12.68 -17.54 -14.15
CA ASP A 20 12.31 -18.21 -12.91
C ASP A 20 11.25 -17.43 -12.09
N LEU A 21 10.96 -16.16 -12.38
CA LEU A 21 9.87 -15.41 -11.74
C LEU A 21 8.48 -15.70 -12.33
N ARG A 22 8.41 -16.27 -13.54
CA ARG A 22 7.16 -16.58 -14.23
C ARG A 22 6.40 -17.72 -13.56
N ASP A 23 5.11 -17.82 -13.83
CA ASP A 23 4.34 -18.99 -13.41
C ASP A 23 4.61 -20.15 -14.39
N ASP A 24 5.46 -21.10 -13.97
CA ASP A 24 5.96 -22.19 -14.80
C ASP A 24 5.81 -23.58 -14.15
N ASP A 25 4.97 -23.69 -13.11
CA ASP A 25 4.77 -24.89 -12.28
C ASP A 25 6.03 -25.42 -11.56
N VAL A 26 7.19 -24.75 -11.67
CA VAL A 26 8.41 -25.20 -11.01
C VAL A 26 8.38 -24.77 -9.55
N ARG A 27 8.47 -25.76 -8.66
CA ARG A 27 8.35 -25.48 -7.23
C ARG A 27 9.53 -24.64 -6.71
N TRP A 28 9.22 -23.47 -6.14
CA TRP A 28 10.14 -22.56 -5.43
C TRP A 28 11.20 -21.86 -6.29
N ASN A 29 11.18 -21.94 -7.61
CA ASN A 29 12.10 -21.20 -8.47
C ASN A 29 11.96 -19.68 -8.27
N ALA A 30 10.74 -19.13 -8.29
CA ALA A 30 10.48 -17.71 -8.16
C ALA A 30 10.95 -17.14 -6.82
N GLY A 31 10.63 -17.82 -5.71
CA GLY A 31 11.11 -17.40 -4.39
C GLY A 31 12.64 -17.40 -4.27
N LYS A 32 13.31 -18.38 -4.89
CA LYS A 32 14.79 -18.42 -4.96
C LYS A 32 15.33 -17.29 -5.84
N ALA A 33 14.71 -17.06 -7.00
CA ALA A 33 15.10 -16.00 -7.92
C ALA A 33 14.95 -14.61 -7.29
N MET A 34 13.80 -14.30 -6.68
CA MET A 34 13.59 -13.07 -5.91
C MET A 34 14.68 -12.86 -4.85
N SER A 35 15.04 -13.92 -4.11
CA SER A 35 16.10 -13.84 -3.09
C SER A 35 17.48 -13.53 -3.67
N GLN A 36 17.79 -14.02 -4.87
CA GLN A 36 19.06 -13.75 -5.54
C GLN A 36 19.07 -12.35 -6.17
N LEU A 37 18.00 -11.98 -6.88
CA LEU A 37 17.84 -10.65 -7.49
C LEU A 37 17.94 -9.54 -6.44
N ARG A 38 17.27 -9.71 -5.29
CA ARG A 38 17.39 -8.77 -4.17
C ARG A 38 18.83 -8.63 -3.67
N ARG A 39 19.54 -9.76 -3.52
CA ARG A 39 20.95 -9.75 -3.10
C ARG A 39 21.83 -8.99 -4.09
N TYR A 40 21.58 -9.11 -5.40
CA TYR A 40 22.31 -8.33 -6.40
C TYR A 40 22.02 -6.83 -6.27
N LEU A 41 20.76 -6.42 -6.09
CA LEU A 41 20.42 -5.01 -5.89
C LEU A 41 21.06 -4.40 -4.63
N GLU A 42 21.11 -5.18 -3.55
CA GLU A 42 21.67 -4.73 -2.26
C GLU A 42 23.22 -4.68 -2.25
N ARG A 43 23.89 -5.54 -3.03
CA ARG A 43 25.32 -5.85 -2.79
C ARG A 43 26.20 -5.88 -4.03
N SER A 44 25.64 -5.73 -5.23
CA SER A 44 26.42 -5.75 -6.47
C SER A 44 26.70 -4.33 -6.97
N PRO A 45 27.90 -4.05 -7.49
CA PRO A 45 28.15 -2.80 -8.21
C PRO A 45 27.34 -2.70 -9.51
N ALA A 46 26.74 -3.80 -10.00
CA ALA A 46 25.86 -3.81 -11.17
C ALA A 46 24.37 -3.71 -10.80
N ARG A 47 24.03 -3.07 -9.68
CA ARG A 47 22.63 -2.91 -9.22
C ARG A 47 21.75 -2.24 -10.28
N GLU A 48 22.29 -1.27 -11.04
CA GLU A 48 21.51 -0.57 -12.07
C GLU A 48 21.07 -1.52 -13.19
N VAL A 49 21.95 -2.43 -13.63
CA VAL A 49 21.62 -3.42 -14.68
C VAL A 49 20.50 -4.36 -14.22
N VAL A 50 20.54 -4.79 -12.96
CA VAL A 50 19.49 -5.65 -12.39
C VAL A 50 18.18 -4.88 -12.24
N ALA A 51 18.23 -3.63 -11.79
CA ALA A 51 17.05 -2.77 -11.65
C ALA A 51 16.41 -2.47 -13.02
N GLU A 52 17.21 -2.22 -14.06
CA GLU A 52 16.74 -2.01 -15.43
C GLU A 52 16.06 -3.27 -15.97
N ALA A 53 16.66 -4.44 -15.80
CA ALA A 53 16.09 -5.69 -16.27
C ALA A 53 14.78 -6.05 -15.56
N LEU A 54 14.69 -5.82 -14.25
CA LEU A 54 13.44 -5.94 -13.49
C LEU A 54 12.39 -4.93 -13.92
N THR A 55 12.79 -3.70 -14.24
CA THR A 55 11.88 -2.66 -14.75
C THR A 55 11.30 -3.08 -16.10
N GLY A 56 12.09 -3.69 -16.98
CA GLY A 56 11.58 -4.28 -18.22
C GLY A 56 10.61 -5.44 -17.99
N ALA A 57 10.81 -6.23 -16.94
CA ALA A 57 9.91 -7.33 -16.59
C ALA A 57 8.56 -6.88 -16.00
N LEU A 58 8.38 -5.59 -15.68
CA LEU A 58 7.08 -5.02 -15.30
C LEU A 58 6.07 -5.00 -16.46
N ASP A 59 6.54 -5.08 -17.71
CA ASP A 59 5.68 -5.15 -18.91
C ASP A 59 5.31 -6.59 -19.30
N SER A 60 5.69 -7.59 -18.49
CA SER A 60 5.40 -8.99 -18.80
C SER A 60 3.91 -9.28 -18.88
N THR A 61 3.48 -10.14 -19.81
CA THR A 61 2.10 -10.65 -19.81
C THR A 61 1.85 -11.65 -18.69
N ASP A 62 2.91 -12.19 -18.08
CA ASP A 62 2.84 -13.06 -16.92
C ASP A 62 2.64 -12.24 -15.64
N LEU A 63 1.50 -12.44 -14.98
CA LEU A 63 1.12 -11.69 -13.78
C LEU A 63 2.06 -11.95 -12.60
N GLN A 64 2.56 -13.19 -12.45
CA GLN A 64 3.48 -13.54 -11.37
C GLN A 64 4.83 -12.83 -11.55
N GLN A 65 5.37 -12.85 -12.77
CA GLN A 65 6.62 -12.18 -13.11
C GLN A 65 6.53 -10.67 -12.91
N ARG A 66 5.41 -10.04 -13.31
CA ARG A 66 5.18 -8.61 -13.03
C ARG A 66 5.20 -8.30 -11.54
N TYR A 67 4.41 -9.02 -10.75
CA TYR A 67 4.25 -8.74 -9.32
C TYR A 67 5.50 -9.07 -8.52
N PHE A 68 6.24 -10.13 -8.87
CA PHE A 68 7.50 -10.45 -8.22
C PHE A 68 8.62 -9.49 -8.61
N SER A 69 8.65 -9.02 -9.86
CA SER A 69 9.56 -7.94 -10.26
C SER A 69 9.29 -6.67 -9.46
N ALA A 70 8.01 -6.27 -9.33
CA ALA A 70 7.62 -5.12 -8.52
C ALA A 70 8.01 -5.29 -7.04
N GLN A 71 7.74 -6.44 -6.42
CA GLN A 71 8.12 -6.68 -5.02
C GLN A 71 9.63 -6.62 -4.77
N VAL A 72 10.43 -7.04 -5.75
CA VAL A 72 11.90 -6.93 -5.66
C VAL A 72 12.32 -5.46 -5.79
N LEU A 73 11.75 -4.73 -6.74
CA LEU A 73 12.05 -3.31 -6.97
C LEU A 73 11.58 -2.40 -5.82
N MET A 74 10.43 -2.65 -5.21
CA MET A 74 9.92 -1.89 -4.06
C MET A 74 10.88 -1.92 -2.86
N ARG A 75 11.73 -2.95 -2.76
CA ARG A 75 12.73 -3.09 -1.71
C ARG A 75 14.11 -2.59 -2.12
N ALA A 76 14.29 -2.27 -3.41
CA ALA A 76 15.46 -1.55 -3.84
C ALA A 76 15.24 -0.09 -3.47
N GLU A 77 16.15 0.48 -2.67
CA GLU A 77 16.14 1.90 -2.32
C GLU A 77 16.51 2.74 -3.57
N LEU A 78 15.59 2.78 -4.54
CA LEU A 78 15.70 3.58 -5.74
C LEU A 78 15.46 5.04 -5.36
N GLU A 79 16.27 5.95 -5.92
CA GLU A 79 16.15 7.39 -5.67
C GLU A 79 14.77 7.93 -6.08
N SER A 80 14.20 7.39 -7.16
CA SER A 80 12.84 7.67 -7.58
C SER A 80 12.22 6.41 -8.19
N PRO A 81 10.98 6.04 -7.79
CA PRO A 81 10.30 4.88 -8.35
C PRO A 81 9.96 5.11 -9.83
N PRO A 82 10.29 4.17 -10.74
CA PRO A 82 9.86 4.27 -12.12
C PRO A 82 8.33 4.31 -12.25
N ASP A 83 7.82 5.08 -13.20
CA ASP A 83 6.39 5.19 -13.50
C ASP A 83 5.68 3.84 -13.69
N ARG A 84 6.37 2.88 -14.33
CA ARG A 84 5.89 1.51 -14.53
C ARG A 84 5.74 0.76 -13.22
N LEU A 85 6.66 0.97 -12.27
CA LEU A 85 6.59 0.36 -10.95
C LEU A 85 5.36 0.88 -10.20
N LEU A 86 5.13 2.19 -10.19
CA LEU A 86 3.95 2.79 -9.54
C LEU A 86 2.64 2.24 -10.11
N ALA A 87 2.56 2.03 -11.43
CA ALA A 87 1.39 1.43 -12.06
C ALA A 87 1.14 0.00 -11.56
N VAL A 88 2.17 -0.85 -11.54
CA VAL A 88 2.04 -2.24 -11.06
C VAL A 88 1.73 -2.30 -9.56
N VAL A 89 2.31 -1.41 -8.76
CA VAL A 89 2.03 -1.35 -7.31
C VAL A 89 0.57 -0.96 -7.04
N ILE A 90 0.01 -0.02 -7.82
CA ILE A 90 -1.41 0.33 -7.79
C ILE A 90 -2.28 -0.89 -8.13
N ASP A 91 -1.94 -1.64 -9.18
CA ASP A 91 -2.66 -2.86 -9.54
C ASP A 91 -2.61 -3.88 -8.39
N MET A 92 -1.44 -4.06 -7.77
CA MET A 92 -1.25 -4.96 -6.62
C MET A 92 -2.02 -4.52 -5.36
N MET A 93 -2.31 -3.22 -5.20
CA MET A 93 -3.19 -2.73 -4.13
C MET A 93 -4.63 -3.16 -4.38
N ALA A 94 -5.09 -3.03 -5.63
CA ALA A 94 -6.47 -3.28 -6.03
C ALA A 94 -6.81 -4.76 -6.14
N ASP A 95 -5.88 -5.60 -6.58
CA ASP A 95 -6.07 -7.05 -6.75
C ASP A 95 -5.90 -7.80 -5.41
N GLY A 96 -6.50 -7.23 -4.36
CA GLY A 96 -6.65 -7.79 -3.02
C GLY A 96 -7.31 -9.17 -2.99
N GLU A 97 -7.81 -9.66 -4.14
CA GLU A 97 -8.15 -11.05 -4.47
C GLU A 97 -7.62 -11.42 -5.85
N LEU A 98 -6.45 -12.05 -5.91
CA LEU A 98 -6.05 -12.80 -7.10
C LEU A 98 -6.91 -14.07 -7.19
N GLU A 99 -8.15 -13.97 -7.67
CA GLU A 99 -8.85 -15.11 -8.23
C GLU A 99 -7.98 -15.68 -9.37
N GLY A 100 -7.49 -16.91 -9.19
CA GLY A 100 -6.52 -17.51 -10.11
C GLY A 100 -5.04 -17.32 -9.74
N ALA A 101 -4.70 -16.71 -8.60
CA ALA A 101 -3.31 -16.62 -8.16
C ALA A 101 -2.64 -18.01 -8.12
N PRO A 102 -1.42 -18.14 -8.67
CA PRO A 102 -0.62 -19.33 -8.52
C PRO A 102 -0.44 -19.68 -7.04
N TRP A 103 -0.30 -20.97 -6.74
CA TRP A 103 -0.19 -21.48 -5.37
C TRP A 103 0.90 -20.75 -4.54
N ALA A 104 1.97 -20.28 -5.19
CA ALA A 104 3.06 -19.52 -4.58
C ALA A 104 2.59 -18.19 -3.96
N MET A 105 1.70 -17.46 -4.64
CA MET A 105 1.13 -16.19 -4.18
C MET A 105 0.14 -16.39 -3.00
N ARG A 106 -0.60 -17.52 -3.02
CA ARG A 106 -1.46 -17.92 -1.89
C ARG A 106 -0.67 -18.27 -0.63
N GLN A 107 0.57 -18.76 -0.75
CA GLN A 107 1.45 -19.01 0.40
C GLN A 107 2.07 -17.73 0.97
N ILE A 108 2.39 -16.74 0.13
CA ILE A 108 2.87 -15.42 0.59
C ILE A 108 1.82 -14.77 1.52
N ARG A 109 0.52 -14.90 1.19
CA ARG A 109 -0.59 -14.44 2.05
C ARG A 109 -0.58 -15.01 3.48
N ARG A 110 -0.07 -16.23 3.71
CA ARG A 110 -0.08 -16.85 5.04
C ARG A 110 0.95 -16.23 6.01
N ASN A 111 1.89 -15.45 5.51
CA ASN A 111 3.00 -14.90 6.30
C ASN A 111 2.88 -13.38 6.51
N LEU A 112 1.80 -12.87 7.14
CA LEU A 112 1.64 -11.51 7.71
C LEU A 112 2.00 -10.26 6.85
N PHE A 113 2.54 -10.44 5.65
CA PHE A 113 2.96 -9.45 4.66
C PHE A 113 2.28 -9.85 3.35
N THR A 114 1.04 -9.38 3.17
CA THR A 114 0.38 -9.57 1.88
C THR A 114 1.01 -8.62 0.86
N PRO A 115 1.08 -8.99 -0.43
CA PRO A 115 1.51 -8.06 -1.48
C PRO A 115 0.74 -6.74 -1.42
N GLN A 116 -0.56 -6.79 -1.12
CA GLN A 116 -1.41 -5.62 -0.93
C GLN A 116 -0.92 -4.70 0.21
N THR A 117 -0.63 -5.23 1.40
CA THR A 117 -0.13 -4.42 2.52
C THR A 117 1.21 -3.78 2.20
N ALA A 118 2.13 -4.53 1.59
CA ALA A 118 3.42 -3.99 1.16
C ALA A 118 3.26 -2.89 0.10
N SER A 119 2.29 -3.04 -0.82
CA SER A 119 1.99 -2.03 -1.82
C SER A 119 1.38 -0.76 -1.22
N ILE A 120 0.49 -0.89 -0.22
CA ILE A 120 -0.06 0.28 0.50
C ILE A 120 1.06 1.02 1.22
N ASP A 121 1.91 0.31 1.96
CA ASP A 121 3.03 0.92 2.70
C ASP A 121 3.98 1.65 1.73
N TYR A 122 4.33 1.00 0.62
CA TYR A 122 5.17 1.61 -0.42
C TYR A 122 4.54 2.86 -1.03
N MET A 123 3.23 2.84 -1.30
CA MET A 123 2.54 4.00 -1.87
C MET A 123 2.37 5.13 -0.87
N ILE A 124 2.31 4.85 0.44
CA ILE A 124 2.38 5.89 1.48
C ILE A 124 3.75 6.56 1.47
N GLU A 125 4.84 5.79 1.32
CA GLU A 125 6.20 6.33 1.27
C GLU A 125 6.49 7.16 0.02
N HIS A 126 5.77 6.89 -1.08
CA HIS A 126 5.97 7.52 -2.39
C HIS A 126 4.74 8.27 -2.92
N ALA A 127 3.84 8.72 -2.03
CA ALA A 127 2.56 9.32 -2.42
C ALA A 127 2.73 10.63 -3.21
N ASP A 128 3.79 11.38 -2.94
CA ASP A 128 4.14 12.63 -3.63
C ASP A 128 4.43 12.39 -5.13
N VAL A 129 5.22 11.37 -5.45
CA VAL A 129 5.52 10.99 -6.84
C VAL A 129 4.30 10.32 -7.50
N ALA A 130 3.50 9.60 -6.72
CA ALA A 130 2.32 8.88 -7.22
C ALA A 130 1.04 9.71 -7.28
N GLU A 131 1.03 10.96 -6.80
CA GLU A 131 -0.18 11.74 -6.51
C GLU A 131 -1.14 11.78 -7.70
N GLN A 132 -0.64 12.14 -8.89
CA GLN A 132 -1.47 12.27 -10.09
C GLN A 132 -2.13 10.94 -10.50
N ARG A 133 -1.43 9.81 -10.33
CA ARG A 133 -1.97 8.47 -10.63
C ARG A 133 -3.06 8.11 -9.63
N LEU A 134 -2.79 8.32 -8.34
CA LEU A 134 -3.75 8.08 -7.25
C LEU A 134 -5.01 8.94 -7.41
N LEU A 135 -4.86 10.22 -7.76
CA LEU A 135 -5.99 11.12 -8.03
C LEU A 135 -6.81 10.68 -9.25
N GLY A 136 -6.17 10.12 -10.27
CA GLY A 136 -6.83 9.54 -11.44
C GLY A 136 -7.78 8.38 -11.06
N LEU A 137 -7.40 7.54 -10.09
CA LEU A 137 -8.22 6.42 -9.63
C LEU A 137 -9.51 6.87 -8.95
N LEU A 138 -9.54 8.07 -8.35
CA LEU A 138 -10.73 8.59 -7.67
C LEU A 138 -11.95 8.74 -8.57
N GLY A 139 -11.74 8.89 -9.89
CA GLY A 139 -12.80 8.98 -10.91
C GLY A 139 -13.28 7.63 -11.46
N HIS A 140 -12.61 6.52 -11.14
CA HIS A 140 -12.90 5.21 -11.71
C HIS A 140 -13.95 4.47 -10.87
N GLN A 141 -15.22 4.51 -11.30
CA GLN A 141 -16.32 3.88 -10.54
C GLN A 141 -16.31 2.34 -10.55
N ARG A 142 -15.59 1.70 -11.49
CA ARG A 142 -15.54 0.23 -11.61
C ARG A 142 -14.46 -0.45 -10.77
N GLN A 143 -13.57 0.33 -10.15
CA GLN A 143 -12.46 -0.17 -9.33
C GLN A 143 -12.62 0.37 -7.91
N GLU A 144 -13.66 -0.09 -7.21
CA GLU A 144 -13.99 0.42 -5.86
C GLU A 144 -12.82 0.26 -4.89
N GLU A 145 -12.12 -0.88 -4.93
CA GLU A 145 -11.00 -1.17 -4.02
C GLU A 145 -9.80 -0.28 -4.31
N ALA A 146 -9.40 -0.16 -5.58
CA ALA A 146 -8.35 0.75 -6.00
C ALA A 146 -8.68 2.20 -5.62
N ARG A 147 -9.93 2.62 -5.85
CA ARG A 147 -10.42 3.96 -5.53
C ARG A 147 -10.38 4.24 -4.03
N PHE A 148 -10.81 3.30 -3.22
CA PHE A 148 -10.76 3.40 -1.76
C PHE A 148 -9.33 3.49 -1.24
N LEU A 149 -8.46 2.56 -1.67
CA LEU A 149 -7.08 2.51 -1.22
C LEU A 149 -6.29 3.74 -1.68
N ALA A 150 -6.54 4.24 -2.90
CA ALA A 150 -5.96 5.50 -3.36
C ALA A 150 -6.40 6.68 -2.51
N ALA A 151 -7.70 6.76 -2.15
CA ALA A 151 -8.20 7.80 -1.26
C ALA A 151 -7.56 7.72 0.14
N PHE A 152 -7.37 6.51 0.66
CA PHE A 152 -6.72 6.27 1.94
C PHE A 152 -5.25 6.69 1.93
N VAL A 153 -4.48 6.32 0.89
CA VAL A 153 -3.07 6.71 0.74
C VAL A 153 -2.95 8.23 0.70
N LEU A 154 -3.67 8.89 -0.21
CA LEU A 154 -3.62 10.36 -0.36
C LEU A 154 -4.04 11.10 0.92
N ALA A 155 -5.05 10.60 1.64
CA ALA A 155 -5.46 11.20 2.90
C ALA A 155 -4.37 11.05 3.98
N SER A 156 -3.73 9.88 4.05
CA SER A 156 -2.75 9.54 5.10
C SER A 156 -1.39 10.22 4.91
N THR A 157 -1.11 10.77 3.72
CA THR A 157 0.16 11.43 3.38
C THR A 157 0.07 12.96 3.34
N GLY A 158 -1.05 13.53 3.80
CA GLY A 158 -1.13 14.97 4.06
C GLY A 158 -1.45 15.81 2.83
N HIS A 159 -2.44 15.40 2.03
CA HIS A 159 -2.98 16.18 0.92
C HIS A 159 -4.37 16.81 1.24
N PRO A 160 -4.46 17.75 2.20
CA PRO A 160 -5.73 18.33 2.65
C PRO A 160 -6.45 19.12 1.55
N GLU A 161 -5.74 19.62 0.54
CA GLU A 161 -6.31 20.31 -0.62
C GLU A 161 -7.31 19.45 -1.41
N HIS A 162 -7.18 18.12 -1.34
CA HIS A 162 -8.07 17.17 -2.02
C HIS A 162 -9.21 16.67 -1.15
N THR A 163 -9.44 17.26 0.04
CA THR A 163 -10.44 16.77 1.01
C THR A 163 -11.83 16.54 0.39
N ASP A 164 -12.31 17.43 -0.49
CA ASP A 164 -13.64 17.28 -1.10
C ASP A 164 -13.73 16.13 -2.10
N ARG A 165 -12.61 15.66 -2.63
CA ARG A 165 -12.54 14.47 -3.49
C ARG A 165 -12.36 13.19 -2.68
N LEU A 166 -11.60 13.27 -1.59
CA LEU A 166 -11.23 12.12 -0.75
C LEU A 166 -12.33 11.75 0.26
N ALA A 167 -12.91 12.74 0.94
CA ALA A 167 -13.87 12.51 2.02
C ALA A 167 -15.10 11.71 1.59
N PRO A 168 -15.74 11.95 0.42
CA PRO A 168 -16.90 11.14 0.00
C PRO A 168 -16.57 9.65 -0.19
N VAL A 169 -15.36 9.35 -0.68
CA VAL A 169 -14.87 7.97 -0.84
C VAL A 169 -14.68 7.33 0.54
N LEU A 170 -13.91 7.96 1.42
CA LEU A 170 -13.66 7.39 2.75
C LEU A 170 -14.95 7.27 3.58
N ILE A 171 -15.89 8.21 3.45
CA ILE A 171 -17.17 8.15 4.14
C ILE A 171 -18.03 6.99 3.65
N SER A 172 -17.98 6.63 2.35
CA SER A 172 -18.77 5.48 1.87
C SER A 172 -18.36 4.17 2.54
N HIS A 173 -17.07 4.04 2.88
CA HIS A 173 -16.42 2.91 3.56
C HIS A 173 -16.51 2.96 5.10
N LEU A 174 -17.22 3.93 5.68
CA LEU A 174 -17.57 3.86 7.11
C LEU A 174 -18.69 2.87 7.39
N ALA A 175 -19.45 2.47 6.37
CA ALA A 175 -20.53 1.50 6.48
C ALA A 175 -20.02 0.07 6.42
N ASP A 176 -20.82 -0.89 6.82
CA ASP A 176 -20.52 -2.30 6.56
C ASP A 176 -20.67 -2.62 5.06
N ASN A 177 -19.62 -3.18 4.46
CA ASN A 177 -19.50 -3.55 3.05
C ASN A 177 -18.68 -4.85 2.87
N ASP A 178 -18.60 -5.66 3.92
CA ASP A 178 -17.85 -6.93 3.96
C ASP A 178 -16.33 -6.79 3.74
N TRP A 179 -15.76 -5.59 3.75
CA TRP A 179 -14.32 -5.39 3.58
C TRP A 179 -13.59 -5.39 4.91
N PRO A 180 -12.57 -6.25 5.10
CA PRO A 180 -11.86 -6.29 6.36
C PRO A 180 -11.15 -4.97 6.69
N ARG A 181 -11.57 -4.33 7.80
CA ARG A 181 -10.91 -3.16 8.44
C ARG A 181 -10.99 -1.84 7.65
N ASP A 182 -11.74 -1.78 6.56
CA ASP A 182 -11.84 -0.59 5.70
C ASP A 182 -12.45 0.62 6.44
N ALA A 183 -13.41 0.40 7.34
CA ALA A 183 -13.99 1.44 8.19
C ALA A 183 -12.94 2.06 9.12
N VAL A 184 -12.01 1.26 9.65
CA VAL A 184 -10.92 1.77 10.50
C VAL A 184 -9.93 2.59 9.66
N MET A 185 -9.56 2.09 8.48
CA MET A 185 -8.71 2.83 7.53
C MET A 185 -9.37 4.16 7.12
N SER A 186 -10.67 4.14 6.83
CA SER A 186 -11.47 5.31 6.48
C SER A 186 -11.46 6.34 7.60
N MET A 187 -11.64 5.91 8.85
CA MET A 187 -11.56 6.81 10.00
C MET A 187 -10.18 7.46 10.13
N ILE A 188 -9.10 6.69 9.93
CA ILE A 188 -7.72 7.21 9.97
C ILE A 188 -7.50 8.25 8.88
N GLY A 189 -7.86 7.92 7.63
CA GLY A 189 -7.72 8.84 6.51
C GLY A 189 -8.52 10.12 6.73
N LEU A 190 -9.78 10.02 7.16
CA LEU A 190 -10.62 11.20 7.45
C LEU A 190 -10.05 12.08 8.57
N MET A 191 -9.34 11.51 9.55
CA MET A 191 -8.68 12.30 10.60
C MET A 191 -7.44 13.06 10.12
N ALA A 192 -6.85 12.67 8.99
CA ALA A 192 -5.68 13.32 8.39
C ALA A 192 -6.05 14.45 7.40
N LEU A 193 -7.32 14.55 7.01
CA LEU A 193 -7.84 15.58 6.10
C LEU A 193 -8.22 16.88 6.81
N ASP A 194 -8.64 17.89 6.03
CA ASP A 194 -9.14 19.15 6.57
C ASP A 194 -10.34 18.92 7.50
N ARG A 195 -10.13 19.21 8.79
CA ARG A 195 -11.07 18.92 9.87
C ARG A 195 -12.46 19.49 9.64
N GLU A 196 -12.55 20.77 9.25
CA GLU A 196 -13.84 21.46 9.10
C GLU A 196 -14.63 20.90 7.92
N ARG A 197 -13.96 20.63 6.79
CA ARG A 197 -14.58 19.98 5.63
C ARG A 197 -15.03 18.55 5.96
N VAL A 198 -14.22 17.77 6.69
CA VAL A 198 -14.61 16.42 7.11
C VAL A 198 -15.84 16.46 8.03
N ILE A 199 -15.89 17.39 8.99
CA ILE A 199 -17.07 17.58 9.84
C ILE A 199 -18.31 17.90 9.00
N TRP A 200 -18.18 18.79 8.01
CA TRP A 200 -19.29 19.12 7.10
C TRP A 200 -19.78 17.88 6.34
N TRP A 201 -18.87 17.14 5.70
CA TRP A 201 -19.20 15.92 4.96
C TRP A 201 -19.88 14.86 5.83
N LEU A 202 -19.37 14.64 7.05
CA LEU A 202 -20.00 13.72 8.00
C LEU A 202 -21.41 14.17 8.39
N ARG A 203 -21.67 15.47 8.55
CA ARG A 203 -23.01 15.99 8.90
C ARG A 203 -24.02 15.74 7.79
N VAL A 204 -23.66 16.02 6.54
CA VAL A 204 -24.57 15.87 5.38
C VAL A 204 -24.75 14.42 4.94
N SER A 205 -23.83 13.52 5.32
CA SER A 205 -23.91 12.09 5.00
C SER A 205 -24.83 11.34 5.96
N SER A 206 -25.71 10.49 5.43
CA SER A 206 -26.59 9.64 6.22
C SER A 206 -26.73 8.26 5.56
N LYS A 207 -26.58 7.20 6.35
CA LYS A 207 -26.87 5.81 5.98
C LYS A 207 -27.58 5.13 7.16
N PRO A 208 -28.57 4.25 6.94
CA PRO A 208 -29.25 3.54 8.02
C PRO A 208 -28.34 2.50 8.73
N ASP A 209 -27.17 2.21 8.16
CA ASP A 209 -26.21 1.23 8.67
C ASP A 209 -25.68 1.53 10.09
N GLU A 210 -25.72 0.53 10.96
CA GLU A 210 -25.31 0.67 12.37
C GLU A 210 -23.82 0.96 12.51
N GLN A 211 -22.98 0.30 11.70
CA GLN A 211 -21.54 0.51 11.69
C GLN A 211 -21.22 1.95 11.28
N PHE A 212 -21.84 2.44 10.21
CA PHE A 212 -21.72 3.82 9.74
C PHE A 212 -22.10 4.81 10.83
N GLN A 213 -23.26 4.62 11.48
CA GLN A 213 -23.74 5.52 12.52
C GLN A 213 -22.79 5.53 13.72
N ARG A 214 -22.23 4.38 14.09
CA ARG A 214 -21.22 4.28 15.16
C ARG A 214 -19.91 4.98 14.78
N SER A 215 -19.36 4.68 13.61
CA SER A 215 -18.11 5.26 13.11
C SER A 215 -18.21 6.77 12.95
N LYS A 216 -19.33 7.27 12.40
CA LYS A 216 -19.64 8.71 12.31
C LYS A 216 -19.65 9.40 13.68
N ARG A 217 -20.30 8.80 14.70
CA ARG A 217 -20.32 9.37 16.06
C ARG A 217 -18.92 9.43 16.67
N LEU A 218 -18.13 8.36 16.52
CA LEU A 218 -16.76 8.30 17.02
C LEU A 218 -15.85 9.32 16.34
N LEU A 219 -15.94 9.47 15.01
CA LEU A 219 -15.19 10.48 14.27
C LEU A 219 -15.57 11.89 14.68
N LEU A 220 -16.86 12.22 14.74
CA LEU A 220 -17.30 13.55 15.17
C LEU A 220 -16.87 13.87 16.60
N TYR A 221 -16.79 12.87 17.48
CA TYR A 221 -16.24 13.04 18.82
C TYR A 221 -14.73 13.32 18.77
N ALA A 222 -13.95 12.47 18.10
CA ALA A 222 -12.50 12.62 17.98
C ALA A 222 -12.11 13.96 17.32
N LEU A 223 -12.78 14.31 16.22
CA LEU A 223 -12.59 15.58 15.52
C LEU A 223 -13.06 16.80 16.33
N ARG A 224 -13.72 16.66 17.48
CA ARG A 224 -14.06 17.82 18.35
C ARG A 224 -13.14 17.94 19.56
N HIS A 225 -12.50 16.84 19.96
CA HIS A 225 -11.69 16.75 21.16
C HIS A 225 -10.28 16.33 20.76
N GLU A 226 -9.46 17.32 20.40
CA GLU A 226 -8.07 17.11 19.96
C GLU A 226 -7.32 16.19 20.93
N GLY A 227 -6.63 15.19 20.37
CA GLY A 227 -5.79 14.26 21.14
C GLY A 227 -6.53 13.16 21.89
N VAL A 228 -7.86 13.08 21.83
CA VAL A 228 -8.64 11.99 22.45
C VAL A 228 -9.02 10.95 21.41
N VAL A 229 -8.22 9.88 21.32
CA VAL A 229 -8.65 8.64 20.65
C VAL A 229 -9.66 7.93 21.55
N PRO A 230 -10.93 7.75 21.14
CA PRO A 230 -11.90 7.01 21.94
C PRO A 230 -11.34 5.65 22.34
N LYS A 231 -11.51 5.23 23.60
CA LYS A 231 -11.07 3.90 24.07
C LYS A 231 -11.61 2.76 23.20
N GLU A 232 -12.73 2.97 22.52
CA GLU A 232 -13.32 2.02 21.57
C GLU A 232 -12.51 1.83 20.28
N MET A 233 -11.74 2.83 19.83
CA MET A 233 -10.75 2.66 18.76
C MET A 233 -9.54 1.84 19.23
N ASN A 234 -9.19 1.91 20.53
CA ASN A 234 -8.07 1.15 21.11
C ASN A 234 -8.44 -0.26 21.60
N LYS A 235 -9.73 -0.58 21.82
CA LYS A 235 -10.18 -1.85 22.44
C LYS A 235 -10.11 -3.09 21.54
N ARG A 236 -9.25 -3.11 20.52
CA ARG A 236 -8.90 -4.33 19.77
C ARG A 236 -7.38 -4.52 19.81
N ASP A 237 -6.92 -5.20 20.86
CA ASP A 237 -5.58 -5.78 21.07
C ASP A 237 -5.20 -6.87 20.02
N ASN A 238 -5.53 -6.66 18.75
CA ASN A 238 -5.06 -7.46 17.61
C ASN A 238 -4.51 -6.56 16.48
N VAL A 239 -4.21 -5.29 16.80
CA VAL A 239 -3.54 -4.34 15.92
C VAL A 239 -2.08 -4.30 16.37
N VAL A 240 -1.20 -4.92 15.59
CA VAL A 240 0.26 -5.08 15.77
C VAL A 240 0.70 -6.26 16.65
N ALA A 241 1.06 -7.37 16.00
CA ALA A 241 2.04 -8.30 16.58
C ALA A 241 3.38 -7.56 16.74
N PRO A 242 4.13 -7.77 17.83
CA PRO A 242 5.36 -7.04 18.11
C PRO A 242 6.44 -7.48 17.11
N GLY A 243 6.62 -6.69 16.06
CA GLY A 243 7.59 -6.99 15.02
C GLY A 243 7.45 -6.10 13.80
N ARG A 244 7.87 -4.83 13.93
CA ARG A 244 8.23 -3.94 12.82
C ARG A 244 7.15 -3.72 11.74
N SER A 245 6.08 -3.01 12.11
CA SER A 245 5.41 -2.04 11.23
C SER A 245 4.79 -0.95 12.11
N ASN A 246 5.22 0.29 11.91
CA ASN A 246 4.95 1.45 12.77
C ASN A 246 3.62 2.13 12.45
N PHE A 247 2.49 1.40 12.47
CA PHE A 247 1.17 2.03 12.29
C PHE A 247 0.81 3.01 13.43
N VAL A 248 1.31 2.75 14.65
CA VAL A 248 1.26 3.70 15.79
C VAL A 248 2.20 4.91 15.57
N GLY A 249 3.22 4.76 14.72
CA GLY A 249 4.12 5.84 14.33
C GLY A 249 3.43 6.88 13.44
N LEU A 250 2.52 6.47 12.55
CA LEU A 250 1.75 7.37 11.69
C LEU A 250 0.91 8.37 12.50
N TRP A 251 0.32 7.91 13.61
CA TRP A 251 -0.46 8.76 14.53
C TRP A 251 0.42 9.71 15.35
N ARG A 252 1.64 9.28 15.72
CA ARG A 252 2.65 10.16 16.37
C ARG A 252 3.21 11.20 15.40
N PHE A 253 3.30 10.92 14.11
CA PHE A 253 3.80 11.87 13.12
C PHE A 253 2.83 13.06 12.92
N HIS A 254 1.52 12.79 12.82
CA HIS A 254 0.50 13.82 12.63
C HIS A 254 0.31 14.74 13.86
N SER A 255 0.53 14.22 15.07
CA SER A 255 0.48 15.04 16.30
C SER A 255 1.70 15.96 16.48
N TYR A 256 2.74 15.82 15.66
CA TYR A 256 3.90 16.73 15.59
C TYR A 256 3.89 17.66 14.37
N ALA A 257 3.33 17.23 13.22
CA ALA A 257 3.25 18.06 12.01
C ALA A 257 2.33 19.30 12.14
N GLY A 258 1.41 19.30 13.12
CA GLY A 258 0.56 20.46 13.46
C GLY A 258 1.23 21.54 14.31
N ARG A 259 2.53 21.41 14.66
CA ARG A 259 3.29 22.46 15.37
C ARG A 259 4.39 23.01 14.46
N GLY A 260 4.01 23.71 13.40
CA GLY A 260 4.99 24.13 12.40
C GLY A 260 4.52 25.12 11.34
N LYS A 261 3.77 26.15 11.73
CA LYS A 261 3.81 27.56 11.26
C LYS A 261 2.49 28.25 11.57
#